data_AF-A0A965YVD7-F1
#
_entry.id   AF-A0A965YVD7-F1
#
_cell.length_a   1.000
_cell.length_b   1.000
_cell.length_c   1.000
_cell.angle_alpha   90.00
_cell.angle_beta   90.00
_cell.angle_gamma   90.00
#
_symmetry.space_group_name_H-M   'P 1'
#
loop_
_entity.id
_entity.type
_entity.pdbx_description
1 polymer ?
#
loop_
_entity_poly.entity_id
_entity_poly.type
_entity_poly.pdbx_seq_one_letter_code
_entity_poly.pdbx_strand_id
1 'polypeptide(L)' 'DKVLKNELRDLMWCYAGILRDQEGLKKACKRVEEMLKLPIGKLLKLRLLVSKEIITSALKRKESLGAHYLTERK' A
#
# COMPACT_ATOMS: atom_id res chain seq x y z
N ASP A 1 16.32 -8.29 -2.05
CA ASP A 1 15.81 -7.08 -1.35
C ASP A 1 15.69 -5.79 -2.16
N LYS A 2 16.73 -5.32 -2.86
CA LYS A 2 16.69 -3.98 -3.50
C LYS A 2 15.51 -3.79 -4.46
N VAL A 3 15.21 -4.81 -5.27
CA VAL A 3 14.07 -4.82 -6.21
C VAL A 3 12.74 -4.66 -5.48
N LEU A 4 12.44 -5.55 -4.53
CA LEU A 4 11.20 -5.51 -3.74
C LEU A 4 11.05 -4.20 -2.94
N LYS A 5 12.14 -3.62 -2.46
CA LYS A 5 12.11 -2.31 -1.77
C LYS A 5 11.69 -1.19 -2.71
N ASN A 6 12.17 -1.19 -3.95
CA ASN A 6 11.79 -0.19 -4.94
C ASN A 6 10.35 -0.40 -5.39
N GLU A 7 9.99 -1.64 -5.69
CA GLU A 7 8.62 -2.00 -6.05
C GLU A 7 7.61 -1.60 -4.96
N LEU A 8 7.93 -1.82 -3.68
CA LEU A 8 7.08 -1.37 -2.57
C LEU A 8 6.92 0.15 -2.53
N ARG A 9 7.98 0.93 -2.81
CA ARG A 9 7.91 2.39 -2.83
C ARG A 9 7.02 2.87 -3.97
N ASP A 10 7.20 2.32 -5.16
CA ASP A 10 6.42 2.66 -6.34
C ASP A 10 4.95 2.31 -6.12
N LEU A 11 4.68 1.14 -5.54
CA LEU A 11 3.34 0.68 -5.20
C LEU A 11 2.65 1.59 -4.17
N MET A 12 3.36 1.98 -3.10
CA MET A 12 2.83 2.90 -2.10
C MET A 12 2.60 4.29 -2.68
N TRP A 13 3.48 4.78 -3.55
CA TRP A 13 3.32 6.07 -4.22
C TRP A 13 2.11 6.09 -5.16
N CYS A 14 1.99 5.07 -6.01
CA CYS A 14 0.94 4.99 -7.04
C CYS A 14 -0.47 4.78 -6.48
N TYR A 15 -0.60 4.01 -5.39
CA TYR A 15 -1.92 3.57 -4.90
C TYR A 15 -2.26 4.05 -3.47
N ALA A 16 -1.25 4.33 -2.65
CA ALA A 16 -1.42 4.80 -1.27
C ALA A 16 -0.78 6.18 -1.03
N GLY A 17 -0.55 6.94 -2.11
CA GLY A 17 0.02 8.28 -2.09
C GLY A 17 -1.00 9.35 -1.69
N ILE A 18 -0.93 10.49 -2.39
CA ILE A 18 -1.82 11.64 -2.16
C ILE A 18 -3.25 11.32 -2.59
N LEU A 19 -3.41 10.90 -3.85
CA LEU A 19 -4.68 10.44 -4.40
C LEU A 19 -4.85 8.95 -4.12
N ARG A 20 -6.00 8.56 -3.60
CA ARG A 20 -6.31 7.16 -3.29
C ARG A 20 -7.63 6.77 -3.91
N ASP A 21 -7.65 5.61 -4.55
CA ASP A 21 -8.87 4.99 -5.06
C ASP A 21 -9.01 3.59 -4.47
N GLN A 22 -10.26 3.14 -4.30
CA GLN A 22 -10.54 1.90 -3.58
C GLN A 22 -9.98 0.67 -4.30
N GLU A 23 -9.98 0.66 -5.63
CA GLU A 23 -9.43 -0.43 -6.43
C GLU A 23 -7.91 -0.49 -6.34
N GLY A 24 -7.24 0.65 -6.45
CA GLY A 24 -5.80 0.80 -6.32
C GLY A 24 -5.32 0.35 -4.95
N LEU A 25 -6.02 0.74 -3.88
CA LEU A 25 -5.71 0.28 -2.53
C LEU A 25 -5.90 -1.25 -2.39
N LYS A 26 -6.93 -1.85 -2.99
CA LYS A 26 -7.10 -3.31 -3.02
C LYS A 26 -5.96 -4.01 -3.78
N LYS A 27 -5.58 -3.47 -4.94
CA LYS A 27 -4.44 -3.97 -5.75
C LYS A 27 -3.13 -3.90 -4.95
N ALA A 28 -2.87 -2.78 -4.29
CA ALA A 28 -1.73 -2.57 -3.43
C ALA A 28 -1.70 -3.56 -2.26
N CYS A 29 -2.83 -3.75 -1.57
CA CYS A 29 -2.95 -4.67 -0.45
C CYS A 29 -2.61 -6.11 -0.89
N LYS A 30 -3.21 -6.58 -1.97
CA LYS A 30 -2.97 -7.91 -2.53
C LYS A 30 -1.49 -8.12 -2.85
N ARG A 31 -0.85 -7.16 -3.52
CA ARG A 31 0.56 -7.26 -3.88
C ARG A 31 1.49 -7.27 -2.67
N VAL A 32 1.20 -6.48 -1.63
CA VAL A 32 1.95 -6.50 -0.37
C VAL A 32 1.81 -7.86 0.33
N GLU A 33 0.63 -8.47 0.31
CA GLU A 33 0.42 -9.82 0.84
C GLU A 33 1.19 -10.90 0.06
N GLU A 34 1.28 -10.78 -1.26
CA GLU A 34 2.13 -11.64 -2.09
C GLU A 34 3.61 -11.47 -1.74
N MET A 35 4.09 -10.23 -1.59
CA MET A 35 5.48 -9.94 -1.20
C MET A 35 5.83 -10.54 0.17
N LEU A 36 4.89 -10.56 1.12
CA LEU A 36 5.09 -11.15 2.45
C LEU A 36 5.27 -12.67 2.42
N LYS A 37 4.82 -13.36 1.37
CA LYS A 37 4.98 -14.82 1.19
C LYS A 37 6.34 -15.19 0.60
N LEU A 38 7.08 -14.23 0.05
CA LEU A 38 8.40 -14.46 -0.54
C LEU A 38 9.48 -14.62 0.56
N PRO A 39 10.61 -15.31 0.27
CA PRO A 39 11.74 -15.34 1.17
C PRO A 39 12.40 -13.95 1.23
N ILE A 40 12.08 -13.18 2.27
CA ILE A 40 12.53 -11.80 2.47
C ILE A 40 13.26 -11.62 3.80
N GLY A 41 14.19 -10.67 3.84
CA GLY A 41 14.89 -10.30 5.07
C GLY A 41 13.98 -9.63 6.11
N LYS A 42 14.39 -9.70 7.39
CA LYS A 42 13.64 -9.16 8.55
C LYS A 42 13.22 -7.69 8.37
N LEU A 43 14.13 -6.84 7.90
CA LEU A 43 13.87 -5.40 7.74
C LEU A 43 12.83 -5.11 6.66
N LEU A 44 12.86 -5.87 5.55
CA LEU A 44 11.87 -5.73 4.49
C LEU A 44 10.49 -6.23 4.96
N LYS A 45 10.45 -7.33 5.72
CA LYS A 45 9.21 -7.84 6.32
C LYS A 45 8.52 -6.78 7.19
N LEU A 46 9.27 -6.10 8.07
CA LEU A 46 8.72 -5.03 8.91
C LEU A 46 8.12 -3.89 8.08
N ARG A 47 8.80 -3.47 7.01
CA ARG A 47 8.29 -2.43 6.09
C ARG A 47 7.01 -2.85 5.40
N LEU A 48 6.92 -4.10 4.96
CA LEU A 48 5.72 -4.63 4.32
C LEU A 48 4.54 -4.71 5.29
N LEU A 49 4.78 -5.11 6.54
CA LEU A 49 3.74 -5.12 7.58
C LEU A 49 3.19 -3.72 7.85
N VAL A 50 4.06 -2.71 8.01
CA VAL A 50 3.63 -1.31 8.17
C VAL A 50 2.85 -0.83 6.95
N SER A 51 3.33 -1.15 5.74
CA SER A 51 2.65 -0.78 4.50
C SER A 51 1.25 -1.42 4.41
N LYS A 52 1.11 -2.68 4.82
CA LYS A 52 -0.17 -3.38 4.89
C LYS A 52 -1.15 -2.68 5.83
N GLU A 53 -0.70 -2.27 7.01
CA GLU A 53 -1.56 -1.56 7.97
C GLU A 53 -2.00 -0.19 7.46
N ILE A 54 -1.11 0.56 6.81
CA ILE A 54 -1.44 1.84 6.17
C ILE A 54 -2.53 1.65 5.10
N ILE A 55 -2.36 0.67 4.21
CA ILE A 55 -3.33 0.37 3.15
C ILE A 55 -4.67 -0.09 3.73
N THR A 56 -4.63 -0.96 4.75
CA THR A 56 -5.84 -1.48 5.41
C THR A 56 -6.61 -0.36 6.11
N SER A 57 -5.90 0.55 6.79
CA SER A 57 -6.50 1.74 7.39
C SER A 57 -7.12 2.66 6.34
N ALA A 58 -6.42 2.89 5.21
CA ALA A 58 -6.93 3.67 4.10
C ALA A 58 -8.19 3.06 3.46
N LEU A 59 -8.26 1.73 3.33
CA LEU A 59 -9.43 1.02 2.80
C LEU A 59 -10.66 1.10 3.72
N LYS A 60 -10.45 1.14 5.04
CA LYS A 60 -11.54 1.25 6.02
C LYS A 60 -12.17 2.64 6.03
N ARG A 61 -11.43 3.67 5.62
CA ARG A 61 -11.90 5.04 5.59
C ARG A 61 -12.69 5.29 4.30
N LYS A 62 -13.93 5.78 4.45
CA LYS A 62 -14.85 6.06 3.33
C LYS A 62 -14.98 7.54 2.98
N GLU A 63 -14.30 8.40 3.73
CA GLU A 63 -14.40 9.84 3.62
C GLU A 63 -13.01 10.48 3.59
N SER A 64 -12.88 11.52 2.76
CA SER A 64 -11.66 12.33 2.70
C SER A 64 -11.52 13.19 3.97
N LEU A 65 -10.37 13.13 4.64
CA LEU A 65 -10.05 13.98 5.77
C LEU A 65 -8.54 14.29 5.82
N GLY A 66 -8.21 15.58 5.80
CA GLY A 66 -6.82 16.05 5.85
C GLY A 66 -5.98 15.46 4.73
N ALA A 67 -4.87 14.82 5.07
CA ALA A 67 -3.96 14.18 4.10
C ALA A 67 -4.51 12.89 3.46
N HIS A 68 -5.70 12.42 3.88
CA HIS A 68 -6.38 11.30 3.25
C HIS A 68 -7.41 11.81 2.23
N TYR A 69 -7.10 11.68 0.93
CA TYR A 69 -7.98 12.10 -0.14
C TYR A 69 -8.39 10.90 -1.01
N LEU A 70 -9.69 10.60 -1.00
CA LEU A 70 -10.31 9.58 -1.84
C LEU A 70 -10.78 10.22 -3.14
N THR A 71 -10.33 9.66 -4.27
CA THR A 71 -10.81 10.02 -5.60
C THR A 71 -11.74 8.90 -6.09
N GLU A 72 -12.89 9.28 -6.60
CA GLU A 72 -13.69 8.40 -7.47
C GLU A 72 -13.05 8.49 -8.85
N ARG A 73 -12.14 7.57 -9.20
CA ARG A 73 -11.79 7.40 -10.62
C ARG A 73 -13.03 6.84 -11.31
N LYS A 74 -13.70 7.68 -12.10
CA LYS A 74 -14.63 7.26 -13.15
C LYS A 74 -13.88 6.67 -14.33
#